data_AF-A0A4Q2YBC3-F1
#
_entry.id   AF-A0A4Q2YBC3-F1
#
_cell.length_a   1.000
_cell.length_b   1.000
_cell.length_c   1.000
_cell.angle_alpha   90.00
_cell.angle_beta   90.00
_cell.angle_gamma   90.00
#
_symmetry.space_group_name_H-M   'P 1'
#
loop_
_entity.id
_entity.type
_entity.pdbx_description
1 polymer ?
#
loop_
_entity_poly.entity_id
_entity_poly.type
_entity_poly.pdbx_seq_one_letter_code
_entity_poly.pdbx_strand_id
1 'polypeptide(L)'
;MKNIGFLSFGHWTPSPHSETRSASDALLQSIELAVAAEELGIDGAYYRVHHFARQLASPFPLLAAIGARTSRIEIGTGVIDMRYENPFYMAEDAGAADLISGGRLQLGLSRGSPEQVIDGWR
;
A
#
# COMPACT_ATOMS: atom_id res chain seq x y z
N MET A 1 6.42 24.68 -1.77
CA MET A 1 5.42 24.07 -2.69
C MET A 1 4.47 23.25 -1.85
N LYS A 2 3.21 23.06 -2.28
CA LYS A 2 2.26 22.18 -1.60
C LYS A 2 2.33 20.81 -2.30
N ASN A 3 2.43 19.73 -1.53
CA ASN A 3 2.36 18.36 -2.05
C ASN A 3 1.00 17.77 -1.65
N ILE A 4 0.31 17.14 -2.60
CA ILE A 4 -1.00 16.52 -2.41
C ILE A 4 -0.90 15.04 -2.73
N GLY A 5 -1.41 14.20 -1.83
CA GLY A 5 -1.49 12.76 -2.03
C GLY A 5 -2.75 12.15 -1.42
N PHE A 6 -2.99 10.87 -1.69
CA PHE A 6 -4.11 10.12 -1.12
C PHE A 6 -3.64 8.92 -0.31
N LEU A 7 -4.46 8.48 0.64
CA LEU A 7 -4.28 7.23 1.38
C LEU A 7 -5.44 6.29 1.06
N SER A 8 -5.13 5.12 0.50
CA SER A 8 -6.08 4.03 0.28
C SER A 8 -5.94 2.94 1.34
N PHE A 9 -7.08 2.40 1.77
CA PHE A 9 -7.15 1.30 2.72
C PHE A 9 -7.35 -0.05 2.01
N GLY A 10 -7.61 0.00 0.69
CA GLY A 10 -7.96 -1.13 -0.17
C GLY A 10 -8.97 -2.10 0.46
N HIS A 11 -9.99 -1.55 1.13
CA HIS A 11 -11.07 -2.35 1.69
C HIS A 11 -11.88 -2.98 0.56
N TRP A 12 -12.29 -4.23 0.74
CA TRP A 12 -13.14 -4.92 -0.22
C TRP A 12 -14.22 -5.72 0.50
N THR A 13 -15.37 -5.90 -0.15
CA THR A 13 -16.49 -6.65 0.41
C THR A 13 -17.31 -7.30 -0.69
N PRO A 14 -17.69 -8.59 -0.56
CA PRO A 14 -18.48 -9.30 -1.56
C PRO A 14 -19.97 -8.91 -1.46
N SER A 15 -20.24 -7.61 -1.59
CA SER A 15 -21.59 -7.02 -1.63
C SER A 15 -21.91 -6.57 -3.04
N PRO A 16 -23.14 -6.75 -3.53
CA PRO A 16 -23.57 -6.20 -4.82
C PRO A 16 -23.53 -4.66 -4.86
N HIS A 17 -23.46 -3.99 -3.70
CA HIS A 17 -23.38 -2.53 -3.58
C HIS A 17 -21.93 -2.00 -3.52
N SER A 18 -20.92 -2.88 -3.65
CA SER A 18 -19.51 -2.49 -3.69
C SER A 18 -18.97 -2.61 -5.11
N GLU A 19 -18.12 -1.66 -5.52
CA GLU A 19 -17.33 -1.74 -6.75
C GLU A 19 -15.98 -2.46 -6.55
N THR A 20 -15.56 -2.64 -5.29
CA THR A 20 -14.38 -3.44 -4.91
C THR A 20 -14.86 -4.67 -4.18
N ARG A 21 -15.11 -5.76 -4.91
CA ARG A 21 -15.83 -6.94 -4.41
C ARG A 21 -14.92 -8.06 -3.93
N SER A 22 -13.68 -8.06 -4.41
CA SER A 22 -12.67 -9.08 -4.11
C SER A 22 -11.33 -8.46 -3.75
N ALA A 23 -10.44 -9.29 -3.20
CA ALA A 23 -9.04 -8.91 -2.98
C ALA A 23 -8.32 -8.58 -4.31
N SER A 24 -8.69 -9.26 -5.40
CA SER A 24 -8.16 -8.96 -6.74
C SER A 24 -8.56 -7.55 -7.18
N ASP A 25 -9.83 -7.17 -6.98
CA ASP A 25 -10.32 -5.83 -7.31
C ASP A 25 -9.54 -4.79 -6.52
N ALA A 26 -9.35 -4.99 -5.20
CA ALA A 26 -8.62 -4.04 -4.36
C ALA A 26 -7.18 -3.81 -4.85
N LEU A 27 -6.47 -4.87 -5.25
CA LEU A 27 -5.10 -4.78 -5.75
C LEU A 27 -5.03 -4.11 -7.12
N LEU A 28 -5.83 -4.56 -8.08
CA LEU A 28 -5.77 -4.06 -9.46
C LEU A 28 -6.30 -2.62 -9.57
N GLN A 29 -7.42 -2.31 -8.90
CA GLN A 29 -7.95 -0.94 -8.86
C GLN A 29 -7.01 0.01 -8.10
N SER A 30 -6.23 -0.49 -7.13
CA SER A 30 -5.21 0.34 -6.47
C SER A 30 -4.09 0.75 -7.43
N ILE A 31 -3.71 -0.14 -8.35
CA ILE A 31 -2.74 0.18 -9.41
C ILE A 31 -3.32 1.21 -10.37
N GLU A 32 -4.55 0.98 -10.85
CA GLU A 32 -5.25 1.90 -11.76
C GLU A 32 -5.43 3.29 -11.13
N LEU A 33 -5.80 3.36 -9.85
CA LEU A 33 -5.97 4.61 -9.12
C LEU A 33 -4.65 5.39 -9.03
N ALA A 34 -3.52 4.74 -8.79
CA ALA A 34 -2.22 5.43 -8.75
C ALA A 34 -1.82 5.99 -10.12
N VAL A 35 -2.08 5.24 -11.20
CA VAL A 35 -1.85 5.72 -12.57
C VAL A 35 -2.72 6.93 -12.86
N ALA A 36 -4.02 6.85 -12.59
CA ALA A 36 -4.94 7.97 -12.78
C ALA A 36 -4.59 9.19 -11.92
N ALA A 37 -4.15 8.98 -10.68
CA ALA A 37 -3.68 10.05 -9.80
C ALA A 37 -2.44 10.75 -10.37
N GLU A 38 -1.48 9.99 -10.93
CA GLU A 38 -0.32 10.57 -11.62
C GLU A 38 -0.75 11.40 -12.84
N GLU A 39 -1.67 10.90 -13.65
CA GLU A 39 -2.20 11.61 -14.81
C GLU A 39 -2.87 12.95 -14.43
N LEU A 40 -3.51 13.00 -13.25
CA LEU A 40 -4.12 14.21 -12.70
C LEU A 40 -3.15 15.16 -12.00
N GLY A 41 -1.86 14.81 -11.91
CA GLY A 41 -0.85 15.65 -11.27
C GLY A 41 -0.78 15.52 -9.74
N ILE A 42 -1.33 14.45 -9.15
CA ILE A 42 -1.16 14.14 -7.72
C ILE A 42 0.29 13.72 -7.46
N ASP A 43 0.82 14.12 -6.30
CA ASP A 43 2.23 13.93 -5.95
C ASP A 43 2.49 12.58 -5.28
N GLY A 44 1.50 11.99 -4.59
CA GLY A 44 1.71 10.73 -3.87
C GLY A 44 0.49 9.80 -3.73
N ALA A 45 0.76 8.49 -3.77
CA ALA A 45 -0.19 7.40 -3.54
C ALA A 45 0.27 6.53 -2.36
N TYR A 46 -0.51 6.50 -1.29
CA TYR A 46 -0.16 5.82 -0.05
C TYR A 46 -1.16 4.71 0.26
N TYR A 47 -0.68 3.59 0.82
CA TYR A 47 -1.51 2.42 1.11
C TYR A 47 -1.36 1.97 2.55
N ARG A 48 -2.49 1.75 3.22
CA ARG A 48 -2.51 1.19 4.57
C ARG A 48 -2.30 -0.32 4.52
N VAL A 49 -1.55 -0.85 5.49
CA VAL A 49 -1.34 -2.28 5.69
C VAL A 49 -2.21 -2.77 6.85
N HIS A 50 -2.93 -3.87 6.63
CA HIS A 50 -3.72 -4.56 7.67
C HIS A 50 -3.74 -6.07 7.42
N HIS A 51 -3.20 -6.84 8.35
CA HIS A 51 -3.19 -8.31 8.27
C HIS A 51 -4.53 -8.91 8.70
N PHE A 52 -4.88 -10.06 8.10
CA PHE A 52 -6.06 -10.87 8.45
C PHE A 52 -7.42 -10.14 8.35
N ALA A 53 -7.49 -9.05 7.58
CA ALA A 53 -8.70 -8.29 7.29
C ALA A 53 -8.98 -8.26 5.79
N ARG A 54 -10.21 -7.88 5.39
CA ARG A 54 -10.55 -7.63 3.97
C ARG A 54 -9.99 -6.28 3.49
N GLN A 55 -8.67 -6.17 3.53
CA GLN A 55 -7.88 -4.97 3.22
C GLN A 55 -6.55 -5.38 2.57
N LEU A 56 -5.70 -4.40 2.22
CA LEU A 56 -4.35 -4.66 1.71
C LEU A 56 -3.42 -5.09 2.86
N ALA A 57 -2.61 -6.11 2.62
CA ALA A 57 -1.74 -6.71 3.66
C ALA A 57 -0.26 -6.82 3.24
N SER A 58 0.03 -7.06 1.95
CA SER A 58 1.40 -7.16 1.43
C SER A 58 1.70 -5.92 0.59
N PRO A 59 2.37 -4.89 1.12
CA PRO A 59 2.53 -3.62 0.42
C PRO A 59 3.50 -3.72 -0.76
N PHE A 60 4.64 -4.39 -0.60
CA PHE A 60 5.73 -4.31 -1.60
C PHE A 60 5.38 -4.85 -2.99
N PRO A 61 4.65 -5.97 -3.16
CA PRO A 61 4.21 -6.39 -4.48
C PRO A 61 3.30 -5.35 -5.17
N LEU A 62 2.39 -4.72 -4.41
CA LEU A 62 1.52 -3.66 -4.93
C LEU A 62 2.33 -2.42 -5.30
N LEU A 63 3.22 -1.96 -4.41
CA LEU A 63 4.05 -0.78 -4.66
C LEU A 63 4.99 -1.01 -5.85
N ALA A 64 5.62 -2.18 -5.98
CA ALA A 64 6.42 -2.52 -7.15
C ALA A 64 5.58 -2.49 -8.45
N ALA A 65 4.35 -3.04 -8.42
CA ALA A 65 3.45 -3.01 -9.57
C ALA A 65 3.05 -1.58 -9.97
N ILE A 66 2.80 -0.71 -9.00
CA ILE A 66 2.54 0.72 -9.25
C ILE A 66 3.79 1.41 -9.79
N GLY A 67 4.95 1.18 -9.16
CA GLY A 67 6.23 1.76 -9.56
C GLY A 67 6.58 1.46 -11.01
N ALA A 68 6.31 0.24 -11.47
CA ALA A 68 6.50 -0.17 -12.86
C ALA A 68 5.51 0.47 -13.86
N ARG A 69 4.37 1.00 -13.38
CA ARG A 69 3.29 1.55 -14.21
C ARG A 69 3.21 3.08 -14.18
N THR A 70 4.05 3.71 -13.36
CA THR A 70 4.06 5.15 -13.09
C THR A 70 5.48 5.70 -13.23
N SER A 71 5.65 7.00 -13.37
CA SER A 71 6.95 7.61 -13.67
C SER A 71 7.36 8.75 -12.74
N ARG A 72 6.41 9.33 -12.00
CA ARG A 72 6.62 10.55 -11.21
C ARG A 72 6.05 10.45 -9.81
N ILE A 73 4.85 9.88 -9.65
CA ILE A 73 4.14 9.86 -8.37
C ILE A 73 4.95 9.13 -7.30
N GLU A 74 5.04 9.69 -6.10
CA GLU A 74 5.60 8.99 -4.94
C GLU A 74 4.66 7.86 -4.53
N ILE A 75 5.21 6.73 -4.14
CA ILE A 75 4.42 5.56 -3.74
C ILE A 75 4.86 5.08 -2.38
N GLY A 76 3.90 4.82 -1.49
CA GLY A 76 4.29 4.56 -0.11
C GLY A 76 3.28 3.85 0.74
N THR A 77 3.68 3.66 1.99
CA THR A 77 2.86 3.04 3.03
C THR A 77 2.39 4.04 4.06
N GLY A 78 1.20 3.81 4.61
CA GLY A 78 0.61 4.62 5.67
C GLY A 78 -0.22 3.75 6.61
N VAL A 79 0.34 2.82 7.37
CA VAL A 79 1.77 2.53 7.66
C VAL A 79 1.98 1.01 7.75
N ILE A 80 3.23 0.55 7.68
CA ILE A 80 3.61 -0.84 7.96
C ILE A 80 3.68 -1.04 9.48
N ASP A 81 3.05 -2.09 9.99
CA ASP A 81 3.17 -2.50 11.40
C ASP A 81 4.39 -3.43 11.56
N MET A 82 5.48 -2.88 12.09
CA MET A 82 6.77 -3.56 12.21
C MET A 82 6.74 -4.83 13.06
N ARG A 83 5.66 -5.11 13.82
CA ARG A 83 5.54 -6.34 14.62
C ARG A 83 5.33 -7.59 13.77
N TYR A 84 4.82 -7.44 12.55
CA TYR A 84 4.57 -8.55 11.63
C TYR A 84 5.69 -8.76 10.62
N GLU A 85 6.69 -7.88 10.61
CA GLU A 85 7.74 -7.88 9.60
C GLU A 85 9.00 -8.60 10.07
N ASN A 86 9.61 -9.37 9.17
CA ASN A 86 11.01 -9.75 9.32
C ASN A 86 11.87 -8.60 8.77
N PRO A 87 12.75 -7.97 9.57
CA PRO A 87 13.45 -6.76 9.16
C PRO A 87 14.42 -6.98 7.99
N PHE A 88 14.96 -8.19 7.81
CA PHE A 88 15.86 -8.49 6.70
C PHE A 88 15.08 -8.64 5.39
N TYR A 89 14.00 -9.42 5.41
CA TYR A 89 13.12 -9.56 4.23
C TYR A 89 12.47 -8.24 3.84
N MET A 90 12.00 -7.47 4.82
CA MET A 90 11.41 -6.16 4.56
C MET A 90 12.41 -5.21 3.89
N ALA A 91 13.69 -5.23 4.29
CA ALA A 91 14.72 -4.41 3.66
C ALA A 91 14.97 -4.82 2.21
N GLU A 92 14.99 -6.13 1.93
CA GLU A 92 15.14 -6.67 0.56
C GLU A 92 13.94 -6.29 -0.33
N ASP A 93 12.71 -6.48 0.15
CA ASP A 93 11.49 -6.15 -0.57
C ASP A 93 11.32 -4.64 -0.81
N ALA A 94 11.63 -3.82 0.21
CA ALA A 94 11.63 -2.37 0.08
C ALA A 94 12.68 -1.90 -0.94
N GLY A 95 13.88 -2.48 -0.90
CA GLY A 95 14.93 -2.18 -1.87
C GLY A 95 14.52 -2.53 -3.30
N ALA A 96 13.90 -3.70 -3.50
CA ALA A 96 13.38 -4.10 -4.79
C ALA A 96 12.28 -3.16 -5.31
N ALA A 97 11.31 -2.82 -4.46
CA ALA A 97 10.23 -1.89 -4.81
C ALA A 97 10.76 -0.48 -5.12
N ASP A 98 11.74 0.01 -4.36
CA ASP A 98 12.36 1.32 -4.59
C ASP A 98 13.08 1.37 -5.95
N LEU A 99 13.88 0.34 -6.25
CA LEU A 99 14.57 0.22 -7.54
C LEU A 99 13.60 0.15 -8.72
N ILE A 100 12.52 -0.64 -8.61
CA ILE A 100 11.48 -0.73 -9.64
C ILE A 100 10.78 0.63 -9.82
N SER A 101 10.56 1.37 -8.73
CA SER A 101 9.95 2.70 -8.78
C SER A 101 10.89 3.81 -9.27
N GLY A 102 12.20 3.56 -9.35
CA GLY A 102 13.19 4.58 -9.68
C GLY A 102 13.45 5.57 -8.53
N GLY A 103 13.46 5.10 -7.28
CA GLY A 103 13.76 5.94 -6.11
C GLY A 103 12.57 6.72 -5.54
N ARG A 104 11.33 6.31 -5.86
CA ARG A 104 10.09 7.01 -5.48
C ARG A 104 9.39 6.41 -4.26
N LEU A 105 9.99 5.41 -3.61
CA LEU A 105 9.37 4.72 -2.48
C LEU A 105 9.39 5.60 -1.21
N GLN A 106 8.23 5.70 -0.56
CA GLN A 106 8.04 6.39 0.71
C GLN A 106 7.59 5.40 1.80
N LEU A 107 8.49 5.05 2.73
CA LEU A 107 8.20 4.07 3.78
C LEU A 107 7.59 4.73 5.02
N GLY A 108 6.29 4.58 5.19
CA GLY A 108 5.61 4.86 6.46
C GLY A 108 5.66 3.64 7.37
N LEU A 109 6.32 3.77 8.52
CA LEU A 109 6.51 2.70 9.50
C LEU A 109 5.76 3.01 10.79
N SER A 110 5.36 1.96 11.51
CA SER A 110 4.75 2.04 12.82
C SER A 110 5.17 0.87 13.69
N ARG A 111 5.20 1.13 15.00
CA ARG A 111 5.34 0.08 16.02
C ARG A 111 4.10 -0.82 16.15
N GLY A 112 2.99 -0.46 15.49
CA GLY A 112 1.70 -1.13 15.60
C GLY A 112 0.80 -0.63 16.73
N SER A 113 -0.44 -1.12 16.78
CA SER A 113 -1.41 -0.81 17.85
C SER A 113 -0.86 -1.21 19.23
N PRO A 114 -0.98 -0.36 20.27
CA PRO A 114 -0.53 -0.69 21.63
C PRO A 114 -1.38 -1.77 22.32
N GLU A 115 -2.52 -2.14 21.75
CA GLU A 115 -3.31 -3.26 22.25
C GLU A 115 -2.45 -4.54 22.24
N GLN A 116 -2.45 -5.24 23.38
CA GLN A 116 -1.88 -6.58 23.43
C GLN A 116 -2.59 -7.38 22.34
N VAL A 117 -1.80 -7.89 21.39
CA VAL A 117 -2.26 -8.89 20.43
C VAL A 117 -2.51 -10.16 21.24
N ILE A 118 -3.66 -10.23 21.93
CA ILE A 118 -4.06 -11.42 22.69
C ILE A 118 -4.35 -12.54 21.69
N ASP A 119 -4.95 -12.21 20.53
CA ASP A 119 -5.18 -13.09 19.39
C ASP A 119 -5.26 -12.25 18.09
N GLY A 120 -4.14 -11.97 17.41
CA GLY A 120 -4.08 -11.09 16.22
C GLY A 120 -4.84 -11.54 14.96
N TRP A 121 -5.71 -12.56 15.10
CA TRP A 121 -6.53 -13.15 14.06
C TRP A 121 -7.97 -13.45 14.52
N ARG A 122 -8.35 -13.16 15.78
CA ARG A 122 -9.72 -13.33 16.29
C ARG A 122 -10.49 -12.01 16.29
#